data_AF-A0A098VQ25-F1
#
_entry.id   AF-A0A098VQ25-F1
#
_cell.length_a   1.000
_cell.length_b   1.000
_cell.length_c   1.000
_cell.angle_alpha   90.00
_cell.angle_beta   90.00
_cell.angle_gamma   90.00
#
_symmetry.space_group_name_H-M   'P 1'
#
loop_
_entity.id
_entity.type
_entity.pdbx_description
1 polymer ?
#
loop_
_entity_poly.entity_id
_entity_poly.type
_entity_poly.pdbx_seq_one_letter_code
_entity_poly.pdbx_strand_id
1 'polypeptide(L)'
;MVLNVEALLRSLPRPIALPMDKKTFSFTIPTSAICVAPNDIQSVKNALKEHALLLDLPKIKPIIRDPADARLFILLNDVYAKEEIPIENSVVHEYNLSIDYSYWTVAQIIDAILPPDLDRITAFETIGHIAHLNLTEAHMPYANEIGQVILDKNPSLSVVVTKLGEIDHEFRFFKMNVIAGSPSNLVTTVSESDCRFTLDYSQVYWNSRLAHEHQRLVTSVFKSGELICTTFLLFNR
;
A
#
# COMPACT_ATOMS: atom_id res chain seq x y z
N MET A 1 -16.43 -9.19 -21.30
CA MET A 1 -15.70 -7.93 -21.02
C MET A 1 -15.15 -8.03 -19.61
N VAL A 2 -13.81 -8.03 -19.44
CA VAL A 2 -13.16 -8.17 -18.12
C VAL A 2 -13.45 -6.96 -17.24
N LEU A 3 -13.70 -7.19 -15.95
CA LEU A 3 -13.87 -6.12 -14.97
C LEU A 3 -12.57 -5.34 -14.80
N ASN A 4 -12.52 -4.12 -15.36
CA ASN A 4 -11.39 -3.20 -15.17
C ASN A 4 -11.68 -2.19 -14.06
N VAL A 5 -11.34 -2.56 -12.83
CA VAL A 5 -11.52 -1.70 -11.66
C VAL A 5 -10.69 -0.42 -11.73
N GLU A 6 -9.54 -0.40 -12.41
CA GLU A 6 -8.71 0.81 -12.50
C GLU A 6 -9.39 1.94 -13.26
N ALA A 7 -10.31 1.62 -14.18
CA ALA A 7 -11.10 2.62 -14.89
C ALA A 7 -11.93 3.48 -13.92
N LEU A 8 -12.31 2.94 -12.76
CA LEU A 8 -13.06 3.66 -11.73
C LEU A 8 -12.23 4.81 -11.15
N LEU A 9 -10.94 4.59 -10.85
CA LEU A 9 -10.04 5.66 -10.40
C LEU A 9 -9.75 6.71 -11.48
N ARG A 10 -9.86 6.34 -12.76
CA ARG A 10 -9.70 7.29 -13.87
C ARG A 10 -10.95 8.14 -14.08
N SER A 11 -12.11 7.69 -13.59
CA SER A 11 -13.37 8.44 -13.65
C SER A 11 -13.49 9.53 -12.60
N LEU A 12 -12.66 9.49 -11.55
CA LEU A 12 -12.64 10.51 -10.50
C LEU A 12 -12.09 11.84 -11.02
N PRO A 13 -12.59 12.99 -10.51
CA PRO A 13 -11.98 14.29 -10.79
C PRO A 13 -10.53 14.31 -10.28
N ARG A 14 -9.62 14.94 -11.05
CA ARG A 14 -8.21 15.06 -10.68
C ARG A 14 -7.75 16.52 -10.73
N PRO A 15 -7.10 17.05 -9.67
CA PRO A 15 -6.96 16.42 -8.35
C PRO A 15 -8.32 16.31 -7.63
N ILE A 16 -8.43 15.35 -6.71
CA ILE A 16 -9.56 15.29 -5.77
C ILE A 16 -9.48 16.50 -4.82
N ALA A 17 -10.63 17.06 -4.46
CA ALA A 17 -10.70 18.17 -3.50
C ALA A 17 -10.21 17.74 -2.11
N LEU A 18 -9.47 18.63 -1.43
CA LEU A 18 -8.97 18.41 -0.08
C LEU A 18 -9.80 19.19 0.96
N PRO A 19 -10.03 18.65 2.16
CA PRO A 19 -9.60 17.33 2.64
C PRO A 19 -10.33 16.18 1.94
N MET A 20 -9.62 15.07 1.73
CA MET A 20 -10.13 13.95 0.93
C MET A 20 -11.18 13.13 1.71
N ASP A 21 -12.40 13.00 1.17
CA ASP A 21 -13.37 12.02 1.69
C ASP A 21 -13.04 10.61 1.17
N LYS A 22 -12.75 9.68 2.09
CA LYS A 22 -12.47 8.27 1.78
C LYS A 22 -13.61 7.59 1.01
N LYS A 23 -14.86 8.05 1.16
CA LYS A 23 -16.02 7.53 0.39
C LYS A 23 -15.91 7.80 -1.11
N THR A 24 -15.09 8.78 -1.53
CA THR A 24 -14.78 9.04 -2.94
C THR A 24 -14.15 7.81 -3.63
N PHE A 25 -13.54 6.92 -2.85
CA PHE A 25 -12.91 5.68 -3.32
C PHE A 25 -13.83 4.46 -3.19
N SER A 26 -15.11 4.68 -2.91
CA SER A 26 -16.11 3.62 -2.86
C SER A 26 -16.90 3.54 -4.16
N PHE A 27 -16.94 2.34 -4.74
CA PHE A 27 -17.60 2.06 -6.01
C PHE A 27 -18.44 0.79 -5.91
N THR A 28 -19.58 0.80 -6.58
CA THR A 28 -20.39 -0.39 -6.79
C THR A 28 -20.30 -0.78 -8.25
N ILE A 29 -19.86 -2.01 -8.50
CA ILE A 29 -19.66 -2.53 -9.85
C ILE A 29 -20.71 -3.60 -10.12
N PRO A 30 -21.58 -3.40 -11.12
CA PRO A 30 -22.51 -4.43 -11.57
C PRO A 30 -21.72 -5.60 -12.16
N THR A 31 -21.92 -6.79 -11.61
CA THR A 31 -21.34 -8.06 -12.06
C THR A 31 -22.37 -9.19 -11.91
N SER A 32 -21.97 -10.41 -12.25
CA SER A 32 -22.81 -11.59 -12.14
C SER A 32 -22.21 -12.62 -11.17
N ALA A 33 -23.07 -13.47 -10.63
CA ALA A 33 -22.68 -14.53 -9.72
C ALA A 33 -23.45 -15.81 -10.03
N ILE A 34 -22.79 -16.96 -9.88
CA ILE A 34 -23.44 -18.27 -10.02
C ILE A 34 -23.69 -18.87 -8.64
N CYS A 35 -24.92 -19.31 -8.41
CA CYS A 35 -25.27 -20.05 -7.21
C CYS A 35 -24.84 -21.52 -7.35
N VAL A 36 -24.00 -22.00 -6.43
CA VAL A 36 -23.42 -23.35 -6.48
C VAL A 36 -23.59 -24.05 -5.13
N ALA A 37 -23.89 -25.35 -5.16
CA ALA A 37 -23.89 -26.18 -3.97
C ALA A 37 -22.45 -26.34 -3.43
N PRO A 38 -22.25 -26.45 -2.10
CA PRO A 38 -20.91 -26.57 -1.53
C PRO A 38 -20.05 -27.71 -2.10
N ASN A 39 -20.67 -28.82 -2.54
CA ASN A 39 -19.97 -29.98 -3.09
C ASN A 39 -19.43 -29.74 -4.51
N ASP A 40 -20.06 -28.87 -5.30
CA ASP A 40 -19.73 -28.66 -6.72
C ASP A 40 -18.77 -27.48 -6.93
N ILE A 41 -18.45 -26.73 -5.86
CA ILE A 41 -17.71 -25.47 -5.91
C ILE A 41 -16.37 -25.58 -6.64
N GLN A 42 -15.61 -26.66 -6.40
CA GLN A 42 -14.27 -26.80 -6.94
C GLN A 42 -14.31 -27.12 -8.44
N SER A 43 -15.28 -27.94 -8.86
CA SER A 43 -15.51 -28.27 -10.27
C SER A 43 -15.90 -27.01 -11.05
N VAL A 44 -16.91 -26.29 -10.54
CA VAL A 44 -17.41 -25.06 -11.16
C VAL A 44 -16.34 -23.98 -11.21
N LYS A 45 -15.58 -23.78 -10.12
CA LYS A 45 -14.48 -22.80 -10.07
C LYS A 45 -13.40 -23.10 -11.11
N ASN A 46 -13.05 -24.38 -11.32
CA ASN A 46 -12.05 -24.77 -12.30
C ASN A 46 -12.53 -24.49 -13.72
N ALA A 47 -13.77 -24.86 -14.05
CA ALA A 47 -14.38 -24.55 -15.34
C ALA A 47 -14.41 -23.02 -15.61
N LEU A 48 -14.86 -22.21 -14.63
CA LEU A 48 -14.86 -20.75 -14.77
C LEU A 48 -13.45 -20.19 -14.97
N LYS A 49 -12.44 -20.77 -14.32
CA LYS A 49 -11.06 -20.35 -14.48
C LYS A 49 -10.51 -20.69 -15.87
N GLU A 50 -10.82 -21.87 -16.41
CA GLU A 50 -10.43 -22.30 -17.76
C GLU A 50 -10.99 -21.36 -18.84
N HIS A 51 -12.19 -20.83 -18.62
CA HIS A 51 -12.85 -19.90 -19.52
C HIS A 51 -12.60 -18.41 -19.20
N ALA A 52 -11.70 -18.10 -18.25
CA ALA A 52 -11.42 -16.73 -17.79
C ALA A 52 -12.66 -15.95 -17.27
N LEU A 53 -13.68 -16.68 -16.82
CA LEU A 53 -14.93 -16.15 -16.28
C LEU A 53 -14.90 -15.99 -14.76
N LEU A 54 -13.94 -16.58 -14.05
CA LEU A 54 -13.80 -16.42 -12.60
C LEU A 54 -13.31 -15.00 -12.26
N LEU A 55 -13.99 -14.30 -11.35
CA LEU A 55 -13.51 -13.01 -10.85
C LEU A 55 -12.11 -13.15 -10.24
N ASP A 56 -11.15 -12.41 -10.79
CA ASP A 56 -9.77 -12.41 -10.33
C ASP A 56 -9.32 -10.98 -9.99
N LEU A 57 -9.77 -10.50 -8.84
CA LEU A 57 -9.40 -9.19 -8.31
C LEU A 57 -8.59 -9.35 -7.02
N PRO A 58 -7.48 -8.61 -6.84
CA PRO A 58 -6.66 -8.70 -5.63
C PRO A 58 -7.48 -8.33 -4.40
N LYS A 59 -7.24 -9.00 -3.27
CA LYS A 59 -7.93 -8.79 -1.97
C LYS A 59 -9.44 -9.09 -1.96
N ILE A 60 -10.06 -9.41 -3.10
CA ILE A 60 -11.47 -9.79 -3.20
C ILE A 60 -11.56 -11.30 -3.31
N LYS A 61 -12.37 -11.92 -2.45
CA LYS A 61 -12.66 -13.35 -2.54
C LYS A 61 -13.75 -13.56 -3.59
N PRO A 62 -13.52 -14.35 -4.64
CA PRO A 62 -14.53 -14.60 -5.66
C PRO A 62 -15.66 -15.50 -5.17
N ILE A 63 -15.51 -16.14 -4.01
CA ILE A 63 -16.52 -17.02 -3.43
C ILE A 63 -17.07 -16.34 -2.19
N ILE A 64 -18.37 -16.10 -2.19
CA ILE A 64 -19.11 -15.50 -1.08
C ILE A 64 -20.26 -16.41 -0.66
N ARG A 65 -20.74 -16.25 0.57
CA ARG A 65 -21.96 -16.94 1.04
C ARG A 65 -23.18 -16.14 0.62
N ASP A 66 -24.22 -16.85 0.17
CA ASP A 66 -25.53 -16.23 0.02
C ASP A 66 -26.05 -15.80 1.41
N PRO A 67 -26.45 -14.53 1.61
CA PRO A 67 -27.06 -14.12 2.87
C PRO A 67 -28.40 -14.79 3.16
N ALA A 68 -29.11 -15.27 2.13
CA ALA A 68 -30.44 -15.84 2.23
C ALA A 68 -30.48 -17.38 2.27
N ASP A 69 -29.38 -18.06 1.91
CA ASP A 69 -29.33 -19.51 1.75
C ASP A 69 -27.96 -20.08 2.19
N ALA A 70 -27.86 -21.39 2.46
CA ALA A 70 -26.61 -22.09 2.71
C ALA A 70 -25.73 -22.28 1.45
N ARG A 71 -26.18 -21.78 0.29
CA ARG A 71 -25.48 -21.85 -0.99
C ARG A 71 -24.36 -20.81 -1.11
N LEU A 72 -23.42 -21.07 -2.02
CA LEU A 72 -22.28 -20.20 -2.28
C LEU A 72 -22.45 -19.52 -3.64
N PHE A 73 -22.09 -18.24 -3.70
CA PHE A 73 -21.99 -17.50 -4.95
C PHE A 73 -20.53 -17.46 -5.41
N ILE A 74 -20.31 -17.80 -6.68
CA ILE A 74 -19.03 -17.57 -7.36
C ILE A 74 -19.20 -16.36 -8.26
N LEU A 75 -18.45 -15.30 -7.97
CA LEU A 75 -18.45 -14.04 -8.72
C LEU A 75 -17.74 -14.21 -10.07
N LEU A 76 -18.33 -13.59 -11.09
CA LEU A 76 -17.85 -13.67 -12.46
C LEU A 76 -17.01 -12.45 -12.85
N ASN A 77 -16.11 -12.63 -13.81
CA ASN A 77 -15.25 -11.59 -14.35
C ASN A 77 -15.93 -10.87 -15.54
N ASP A 78 -17.17 -10.44 -15.34
CA ASP A 78 -17.97 -9.81 -16.37
C ASP A 78 -18.73 -8.59 -15.85
N VAL A 79 -18.96 -7.66 -16.77
CA VAL A 79 -19.98 -6.63 -16.64
C VAL A 79 -21.18 -7.16 -17.41
N TYR A 80 -21.96 -8.04 -16.78
CA TYR A 80 -23.14 -8.71 -17.35
C TYR A 80 -22.87 -9.40 -18.70
N ALA A 81 -22.37 -10.64 -18.66
CA ALA A 81 -22.26 -11.44 -19.88
C ALA A 81 -23.63 -12.01 -20.29
N LYS A 82 -24.03 -11.67 -21.52
CA LYS A 82 -25.08 -12.34 -22.31
C LYS A 82 -24.60 -13.68 -22.91
N GLU A 83 -23.47 -14.22 -22.45
CA GLU A 83 -22.85 -15.43 -23.00
C GLU A 83 -23.28 -16.67 -22.21
N GLU A 84 -23.51 -17.77 -22.91
CA GLU A 84 -23.80 -19.08 -22.30
C GLU A 84 -22.64 -19.47 -21.39
N ILE A 85 -22.93 -19.58 -20.10
CA ILE A 85 -21.96 -20.05 -19.13
C ILE A 85 -21.75 -21.55 -19.37
N PRO A 86 -20.50 -22.05 -19.42
CA PRO A 86 -20.18 -23.45 -19.70
C PRO A 86 -20.43 -24.37 -18.48
N ILE A 87 -21.54 -24.14 -17.78
CA ILE A 87 -21.97 -24.89 -16.61
C ILE A 87 -23.45 -25.22 -16.81
N GLU A 88 -23.73 -26.50 -17.07
CA GLU A 88 -25.09 -26.99 -17.26
C GLU A 88 -25.96 -26.68 -16.03
N ASN A 89 -27.19 -26.20 -16.28
CA ASN A 89 -28.18 -25.86 -15.26
C ASN A 89 -27.73 -24.78 -14.24
N SER A 90 -26.73 -23.96 -14.57
CA SER A 90 -26.34 -22.83 -13.73
C SER A 90 -27.36 -21.69 -13.81
N VAL A 91 -27.72 -21.13 -12.66
CA VAL A 91 -28.54 -19.91 -12.58
C VAL A 91 -27.62 -18.74 -12.30
N VAL A 92 -27.66 -17.74 -13.18
CA VAL A 92 -26.89 -16.51 -13.07
C VAL A 92 -27.71 -15.47 -12.32
N HIS A 93 -27.10 -14.88 -11.31
CA HIS A 93 -27.69 -13.83 -10.49
C HIS A 93 -26.96 -12.52 -10.71
N GLU A 94 -27.71 -11.43 -10.71
CA GLU A 94 -27.17 -10.08 -10.62
C GLU A 94 -26.47 -9.89 -9.28
N TYR A 95 -25.26 -9.32 -9.30
CA TYR A 95 -24.50 -9.03 -8.10
C TYR A 95 -23.85 -7.66 -8.18
N ASN A 96 -23.88 -6.92 -7.06
CA ASN A 96 -23.27 -5.60 -6.96
C ASN A 96 -22.01 -5.70 -6.10
N LEU A 97 -20.86 -5.78 -6.77
CA LEU A 97 -19.56 -5.83 -6.11
C LEU A 97 -19.24 -4.45 -5.52
N SER A 98 -19.14 -4.38 -4.20
CA SER A 98 -18.74 -3.15 -3.52
C SER A 98 -17.24 -3.15 -3.25
N ILE A 99 -16.55 -2.13 -3.77
CA ILE A 99 -15.15 -1.85 -3.51
C ILE A 99 -15.08 -0.54 -2.74
N ASP A 100 -14.26 -0.47 -1.69
CA ASP A 100 -14.12 0.73 -0.87
C ASP A 100 -12.66 1.22 -0.82
N TYR A 101 -12.44 2.28 -0.03
CA TYR A 101 -11.12 2.84 0.22
C TYR A 101 -10.07 1.77 0.52
N SER A 102 -10.37 0.73 1.30
CA SER A 102 -9.41 -0.28 1.77
C SER A 102 -8.79 -1.11 0.64
N TYR A 103 -9.50 -1.27 -0.47
CA TYR A 103 -9.07 -2.03 -1.64
C TYR A 103 -7.83 -1.42 -2.30
N TRP A 104 -7.86 -0.11 -2.53
CA TRP A 104 -6.85 0.61 -3.30
C TRP A 104 -5.49 0.65 -2.60
N THR A 105 -4.42 0.71 -3.39
CA THR A 105 -3.06 0.87 -2.88
C THR A 105 -2.78 2.32 -2.48
N VAL A 106 -1.73 2.55 -1.68
CA VAL A 106 -1.23 3.89 -1.33
C VAL A 106 -0.98 4.71 -2.60
N ALA A 107 -0.24 4.14 -3.56
CA ALA A 107 0.11 4.80 -4.81
C ALA A 107 -1.14 5.19 -5.63
N GLN A 108 -2.13 4.30 -5.73
CA GLN A 108 -3.37 4.57 -6.45
C GLN A 108 -4.17 5.74 -5.86
N ILE A 109 -4.23 5.84 -4.53
CA ILE A 109 -4.93 6.93 -3.85
C ILE A 109 -4.15 8.24 -3.99
N ILE A 110 -2.83 8.20 -3.75
CA ILE A 110 -1.95 9.37 -3.91
C ILE A 110 -2.05 9.92 -5.34
N ASP A 111 -1.94 9.07 -6.36
CA ASP A 111 -2.05 9.46 -7.77
C ASP A 111 -3.41 10.11 -8.12
N ALA A 112 -4.47 9.82 -7.36
CA ALA A 112 -5.80 10.39 -7.59
C ALA A 112 -5.96 11.76 -6.90
N ILE A 113 -5.29 11.99 -5.77
CA ILE A 113 -5.33 13.29 -5.07
C ILE A 113 -4.34 14.30 -5.65
N LEU A 114 -3.29 13.84 -6.34
CA LEU A 114 -2.30 14.72 -6.96
C LEU A 114 -2.79 15.27 -8.32
N PRO A 115 -2.37 16.49 -8.70
CA PRO A 115 -2.55 17.00 -10.06
C PRO A 115 -1.89 16.07 -11.09
N PRO A 116 -2.46 15.93 -12.30
CA PRO A 116 -1.94 15.02 -13.32
C PRO A 116 -0.57 15.42 -13.87
N ASP A 117 -0.19 16.69 -13.73
CA ASP A 117 1.08 17.29 -14.13
C ASP A 117 2.16 17.24 -13.03
N LEU A 118 1.80 16.85 -11.81
CA LEU A 118 2.73 16.71 -10.70
C LEU A 118 3.44 15.35 -10.78
N ASP A 119 4.73 15.34 -10.44
CA ASP A 119 5.53 14.13 -10.39
C ASP A 119 4.92 13.09 -9.43
N ARG A 120 5.01 11.82 -9.81
CA ARG A 120 4.51 10.74 -8.96
C ARG A 120 5.46 10.47 -7.80
N ILE A 121 4.90 10.22 -6.63
CA ILE A 121 5.63 9.73 -5.47
C ILE A 121 5.85 8.23 -5.66
N THR A 122 7.10 7.84 -5.92
CA THR A 122 7.46 6.46 -6.31
C THR A 122 7.62 5.51 -5.12
N ALA A 123 8.13 6.01 -3.99
CA ALA A 123 8.37 5.20 -2.80
C ALA A 123 8.57 6.08 -1.55
N PHE A 124 8.55 5.43 -0.39
CA PHE A 124 8.99 5.98 0.88
C PHE A 124 9.89 4.99 1.61
N GLU A 125 10.72 5.47 2.52
CA GLU A 125 11.56 4.64 3.38
C GLU A 125 10.88 4.41 4.72
N THR A 126 11.11 3.26 5.33
CA THR A 126 10.63 2.94 6.67
C THR A 126 11.78 2.83 7.64
N ILE A 127 11.69 3.55 8.76
CA ILE A 127 12.63 3.51 9.87
C ILE A 127 11.80 3.16 11.11
N GLY A 128 11.73 1.85 11.40
CA GLY A 128 10.84 1.30 12.41
C GLY A 128 9.38 1.64 12.09
N HIS A 129 8.74 2.41 12.97
CA HIS A 129 7.35 2.87 12.85
C HIS A 129 7.20 4.24 12.14
N ILE A 130 8.28 4.79 11.58
CA ILE A 130 8.30 6.07 10.87
C ILE A 130 8.43 5.82 9.35
N ALA A 131 7.60 6.48 8.55
CA ALA A 131 7.81 6.59 7.10
C ALA A 131 8.43 7.94 6.73
N HIS A 132 9.44 7.91 5.85
CA HIS A 132 10.11 9.10 5.35
C HIS A 132 9.93 9.23 3.84
N LEU A 133 9.36 10.37 3.42
CA LEU A 133 9.20 10.78 2.03
C LEU A 133 10.18 11.88 1.63
N ASN A 134 10.49 11.92 0.34
CA ASN A 134 11.18 13.03 -0.29
C ASN A 134 10.19 13.86 -1.10
N LEU A 135 9.34 14.63 -0.42
CA LEU A 135 8.39 15.53 -1.10
C LEU A 135 9.12 16.77 -1.61
N THR A 136 8.81 17.18 -2.85
CA THR A 136 9.24 18.49 -3.37
C THR A 136 8.27 19.58 -2.92
N GLU A 137 8.66 20.85 -3.11
CA GLU A 137 7.80 22.00 -2.77
C GLU A 137 6.41 21.93 -3.43
N ALA A 138 6.35 21.44 -4.67
CA ALA A 138 5.10 21.27 -5.41
C ALA A 138 4.14 20.22 -4.80
N HIS A 139 4.66 19.29 -3.99
CA HIS A 139 3.84 18.30 -3.27
C HIS A 139 3.34 18.81 -1.92
N MET A 140 3.94 19.88 -1.38
CA MET A 140 3.65 20.36 -0.03
C MET A 140 2.17 20.71 0.22
N PRO A 141 1.40 21.24 -0.75
CA PRO A 141 -0.05 21.44 -0.58
C PRO A 141 -0.84 20.15 -0.28
N TYR A 142 -0.29 18.99 -0.64
CA TYR A 142 -0.90 17.66 -0.50
C TYR A 142 -0.26 16.83 0.63
N ALA A 143 0.78 17.35 1.28
CA ALA A 143 1.65 16.57 2.16
C ALA A 143 0.90 15.89 3.32
N ASN A 144 -0.02 16.59 3.96
CA ASN A 144 -0.79 16.03 5.08
C ASN A 144 -1.70 14.88 4.63
N GLU A 145 -2.32 15.00 3.46
CA GLU A 145 -3.20 13.98 2.89
C GLU A 145 -2.40 12.76 2.43
N ILE A 146 -1.25 12.97 1.77
CA ILE A 146 -0.29 11.91 1.46
C ILE A 146 0.11 11.14 2.73
N GLY A 147 0.50 11.87 3.78
CA GLY A 147 0.90 11.27 5.05
C GLY A 147 -0.23 10.47 5.70
N GLN A 148 -1.46 11.00 5.69
CA GLN A 148 -2.61 10.31 6.25
C GLN A 148 -2.94 9.02 5.48
N VAL A 149 -2.87 9.04 4.14
CA VAL A 149 -3.06 7.85 3.30
C VAL A 149 -2.02 6.77 3.63
N ILE A 150 -0.76 7.14 3.87
CA ILE A 150 0.29 6.20 4.25
C ILE A 150 -0.02 5.57 5.61
N LEU A 151 -0.39 6.36 6.63
CA LEU A 151 -0.76 5.82 7.94
C LEU A 151 -1.98 4.90 7.88
N ASP A 152 -3.02 5.27 7.13
CA ASP A 152 -4.22 4.46 6.98
C ASP A 152 -3.94 3.07 6.40
N LYS A 153 -2.94 2.98 5.51
CA LYS A 153 -2.65 1.79 4.70
C LYS A 153 -1.54 0.93 5.28
N ASN A 154 -0.81 1.44 6.25
CA ASN A 154 0.32 0.78 6.86
C ASN A 154 0.19 0.83 8.38
N PRO A 155 -0.55 -0.11 9.00
CA PRO A 155 -0.83 -0.11 10.45
C PRO A 155 0.42 -0.19 11.35
N SER A 156 1.56 -0.63 10.81
CA SER A 156 2.84 -0.65 11.50
C SER A 156 3.50 0.73 11.61
N LEU A 157 3.03 1.70 10.82
CA LEU A 157 3.51 3.08 10.84
C LEU A 157 2.62 3.94 11.73
N SER A 158 3.23 4.94 12.35
CA SER A 158 2.52 5.87 13.24
C SER A 158 2.90 7.33 13.02
N VAL A 159 3.99 7.58 12.29
CA VAL A 159 4.45 8.92 11.92
C VAL A 159 4.92 8.89 10.48
N VAL A 160 4.61 9.96 9.75
CA VAL A 160 5.13 10.20 8.40
C VAL A 160 5.84 11.54 8.40
N VAL A 161 7.05 11.56 7.87
CA VAL A 161 7.91 12.74 7.77
C VAL A 161 8.33 12.98 6.33
N THR A 162 8.63 14.24 6.02
CA THR A 162 9.35 14.62 4.81
C THR A 162 10.56 15.48 5.16
N LYS A 163 11.62 15.37 4.36
CA LYS A 163 12.76 16.27 4.44
C LYS A 163 12.34 17.71 4.09
N LEU A 164 12.80 18.68 4.88
CA LEU A 164 12.88 20.08 4.50
C LEU A 164 14.20 20.30 3.72
N GLY A 165 14.17 21.08 2.65
CA GLY A 165 15.28 21.21 1.69
C GLY A 165 16.63 21.65 2.26
N GLU A 166 16.68 22.14 3.50
CA GLU A 166 17.89 22.56 4.20
C GLU A 166 18.57 21.39 4.94
N ILE A 167 19.85 21.16 4.62
CA ILE A 167 20.71 20.21 5.34
C ILE A 167 21.40 20.99 6.46
N ASP A 168 21.32 20.51 7.69
CA ASP A 168 22.14 21.07 8.77
C ASP A 168 23.63 20.71 8.51
N HIS A 169 24.49 21.73 8.48
CA HIS A 169 25.88 21.57 8.04
C HIS A 169 26.79 20.87 9.06
N GLU A 170 26.46 20.89 10.35
CA GLU A 170 27.34 20.38 11.40
C GLU A 170 27.10 18.89 11.65
N PHE A 171 25.83 18.48 11.72
CA PHE A 171 25.45 17.10 12.06
C PHE A 171 24.83 16.32 10.89
N ARG A 172 24.65 16.96 9.72
CA ARG A 172 24.07 16.36 8.50
C ARG A 172 22.73 15.65 8.70
N PHE A 173 21.99 15.95 9.77
CA PHE A 173 20.59 15.54 9.86
C PHE A 173 19.73 16.49 9.05
N PHE A 174 18.63 15.97 8.50
CA PHE A 174 17.67 16.78 7.77
C PHE A 174 16.68 17.35 8.78
N LYS A 175 16.39 18.66 8.71
CA LYS A 175 15.18 19.15 9.37
C LYS A 175 14.01 18.43 8.72
N MET A 176 13.23 17.72 9.53
CA MET A 176 12.08 16.97 9.04
C MET A 176 10.80 17.71 9.41
N ASN A 177 9.86 17.71 8.48
CA ASN A 177 8.50 18.10 8.77
C ASN A 177 7.64 16.84 8.96
N VAL A 178 6.88 16.80 10.05
CA VAL A 178 5.92 15.73 10.32
C VAL A 178 4.64 16.06 9.56
N ILE A 179 4.28 15.21 8.61
CA ILE A 179 3.13 15.41 7.71
C ILE A 179 1.92 14.56 8.14
N ALA A 180 2.14 13.51 8.95
CA ALA A 180 1.06 12.79 9.61
C ALA A 180 1.56 12.11 10.89
N GLY A 181 0.66 11.91 11.85
CA GLY A 181 0.98 11.32 13.16
C GLY A 181 1.46 12.35 14.18
N SER A 182 2.05 11.87 15.28
CA SER A 182 2.52 12.75 16.37
C SER A 182 3.98 13.18 16.18
N PRO A 183 4.30 14.49 16.24
CA PRO A 183 5.68 14.97 16.22
C PRO A 183 6.52 14.48 17.40
N SER A 184 5.89 14.11 18.52
CA SER A 184 6.59 13.57 19.70
C SER A 184 7.06 12.13 19.53
N ASN A 185 6.77 11.48 18.39
CA ASN A 185 6.95 10.04 18.20
C ASN A 185 8.03 9.73 17.14
N LEU A 186 9.17 10.44 17.22
CA LEU A 186 10.33 10.29 16.33
C LEU A 186 11.44 9.39 16.90
N VAL A 187 11.30 8.92 18.15
CA VAL A 187 12.17 7.89 18.72
C VAL A 187 11.69 6.52 18.24
N THR A 188 12.56 5.79 17.55
CA THR A 188 12.23 4.50 16.94
C THR A 188 13.27 3.43 17.24
N THR A 189 12.86 2.17 17.14
CA THR A 189 13.76 1.03 17.23
C THR A 189 13.77 0.28 15.90
N VAL A 190 14.97 0.09 15.35
CA VAL A 190 15.22 -0.65 14.11
C VAL A 190 16.07 -1.88 14.39
N SER A 191 15.83 -2.93 13.64
CA SER A 191 16.60 -4.17 13.69
C SER A 191 17.41 -4.32 12.41
N GLU A 192 18.72 -4.51 12.52
CA GLU A 192 19.64 -4.75 11.41
C GLU A 192 20.72 -5.74 11.85
N SER A 193 20.94 -6.80 11.08
CA SER A 193 21.98 -7.83 11.34
C SER A 193 21.97 -8.36 12.79
N ASP A 194 20.80 -8.75 13.29
CA ASP A 194 20.56 -9.22 14.67
C ASP A 194 20.87 -8.20 15.79
N CYS A 195 21.23 -6.97 15.43
CA CYS A 195 21.34 -5.84 16.35
C CYS A 195 20.05 -5.03 16.36
N ARG A 196 19.77 -4.42 17.53
CA ARG A 196 18.66 -3.48 17.71
C ARG A 196 19.21 -2.10 18.07
N PHE A 197 18.77 -1.09 17.34
CA PHE A 197 19.19 0.29 17.51
C PHE A 197 17.97 1.13 17.87
N THR A 198 18.04 1.84 19.00
CA THR A 198 17.05 2.85 19.36
C THR A 198 17.63 4.22 19.13
N LEU A 199 16.96 5.01 18.30
CA LEU A 199 17.44 6.32 17.85
C LEU A 199 16.31 7.33 17.79
N ASP A 200 16.62 8.60 18.07
CA ASP A 200 15.73 9.71 17.74
C ASP A 200 16.01 10.13 16.30
N TYR A 201 15.08 9.80 15.40
CA TYR A 201 15.27 10.06 13.97
C TYR A 201 15.38 11.56 13.66
N SER A 202 14.87 12.45 14.53
CA SER A 202 15.01 13.90 14.38
C SER A 202 16.43 14.41 14.59
N GLN A 203 17.30 13.62 15.22
CA GLN A 203 18.65 14.03 15.62
C GLN A 203 19.75 13.26 14.89
N VAL A 204 19.38 12.22 14.13
CA VAL A 204 20.35 11.33 13.50
C VAL A 204 20.05 11.04 12.04
N TYR A 205 21.09 10.71 11.28
CA TYR A 205 20.95 10.14 9.94
C TYR A 205 20.87 8.62 10.00
N TRP A 206 19.86 8.02 9.37
CA TRP A 206 19.72 6.57 9.21
C TRP A 206 19.37 6.23 7.76
N ASN A 207 20.01 5.20 7.19
CA ASN A 207 19.73 4.71 5.84
C ASN A 207 19.79 3.18 5.80
N SER A 208 18.63 2.54 5.74
CA SER A 208 18.49 1.08 5.74
C SER A 208 19.07 0.40 4.49
N ARG A 209 19.35 1.14 3.40
CA ARG A 209 19.96 0.56 2.19
C ARG A 209 21.43 0.18 2.39
N LEU A 210 22.07 0.71 3.43
CA LEU A 210 23.45 0.37 3.77
C LEU A 210 23.57 -0.95 4.53
N ALA A 211 22.46 -1.56 4.96
CA ALA A 211 22.45 -2.78 5.75
C ALA A 211 23.23 -3.93 5.11
N HIS A 212 23.09 -4.14 3.80
CA HIS A 212 23.83 -5.17 3.09
C HIS A 212 25.34 -4.91 3.07
N GLU A 213 25.75 -3.65 2.97
CA GLU A 213 27.16 -3.28 3.00
C GLU A 213 27.74 -3.44 4.41
N HIS A 214 27.00 -3.04 5.44
CA HIS A 214 27.38 -3.30 6.84
C HIS A 214 27.56 -4.80 7.10
N GLN A 215 26.60 -5.61 6.66
CA GLN A 215 26.70 -7.07 6.81
C GLN A 215 27.91 -7.63 6.05
N ARG A 216 28.15 -7.20 4.81
CA ARG A 216 29.31 -7.63 4.00
C ARG A 216 30.63 -7.33 4.71
N LEU A 217 30.76 -6.13 5.29
CA LEU A 217 31.95 -5.75 6.04
C LEU A 217 32.18 -6.67 7.23
N VAL A 218 31.13 -6.94 8.02
CA VAL A 218 31.19 -7.82 9.19
C VAL A 218 31.48 -9.29 8.81
N THR A 219 30.86 -9.81 7.75
CA THR A 219 30.96 -11.24 7.41
C THR A 219 32.17 -11.59 6.56
N SER A 220 32.71 -10.63 5.81
CA SER A 220 33.66 -10.95 4.72
C SER A 220 34.91 -10.08 4.71
N VAL A 221 34.94 -8.96 5.44
CA VAL A 221 36.09 -8.05 5.45
C VAL A 221 36.81 -8.10 6.78
N PHE A 222 36.09 -7.89 7.88
CA PHE A 222 36.68 -7.81 9.21
C PHE A 222 37.01 -9.18 9.77
N LYS A 223 38.11 -9.24 10.53
CA LYS A 223 38.56 -10.44 11.24
C LYS A 223 38.59 -10.20 12.74
N SER A 224 38.41 -11.28 13.49
CA SER A 224 38.52 -11.25 14.95
C SER A 224 39.89 -10.71 15.38
N GLY A 225 39.89 -9.74 16.28
CA GLY A 225 41.10 -9.09 16.80
C GLY A 225 41.55 -7.84 16.03
N GLU A 226 40.90 -7.46 14.93
CA GLU A 226 41.20 -6.22 14.21
C GLU A 226 40.61 -4.99 14.93
N LEU A 227 41.36 -3.89 14.88
CA LEU A 227 40.91 -2.60 15.40
C LEU A 227 40.25 -1.81 14.27
N ILE A 228 38.96 -1.56 14.40
CA ILE A 228 38.17 -0.86 13.37
C ILE A 228 38.07 0.62 13.76
N CYS A 229 38.50 1.50 12.87
CA CYS A 229 38.31 2.94 12.99
C CYS A 229 37.33 3.39 11.91
N THR A 230 36.35 4.20 12.28
CA THR A 230 35.43 4.84 11.34
C THR A 230 35.34 6.33 11.67
N THR A 231 35.34 7.14 10.63
CA THR A 231 35.30 8.61 10.73
C THR A 231 33.92 9.13 11.12
N PHE A 232 32.88 8.32 10.95
CA PHE A 232 31.49 8.69 11.25
C PHE A 232 30.81 7.53 11.99
N LEU A 233 30.60 7.70 13.30
CA LEU A 233 29.77 6.81 14.13
C LEU A 233 28.60 7.62 14.67
N LEU A 234 27.41 7.04 14.55
CA LEU A 234 26.22 7.51 15.25
C LEU A 234 26.44 7.32 16.76
N PHE A 235 26.77 8.39 17.47
CA PHE A 235 26.61 8.45 18.92
C PHE A 235 25.29 9.16 19.22
N ASN A 236 24.34 8.44 19.80
CA ASN A 236 23.36 9.06 20.68
C ASN A 236 24.16 9.64 21.85
N ARG A 237 24.05 10.95 22.10
CA ARG A 237 24.46 11.53 23.39
C ARG A 237 23.42 11.21 24.46
#